data_AF-A0A2N1MYJ3-F1
#
_entry.id   AF-A0A2N1MYJ3-F1
#
_cell.length_a   1.000
_cell.length_b   1.000
_cell.length_c   1.000
_cell.angle_alpha   90.00
_cell.angle_beta   90.00
_cell.angle_gamma   90.00
#
_symmetry.space_group_name_H-M   'P 1'
#
loop_
_entity.id
_entity.type
_entity.pdbx_description
1 polymer ?
#
loop_
_entity_poly.entity_id
_entity_poly.type
_entity_poly.pdbx_seq_one_letter_code
_entity_poly.pdbx_strand_id
1 'polypeptide(L)'
;MNPHHMWTLKSGRKVEQVIYEFGKNLHHESYLHSFIINDADKTTKNLFSDEEWEEITNSEIKPKPKLEQSQLGLLKKYTLDNTENLRKVLAEPFVSKFDRSIHFDLDFINFAYRSMLFLWEAED
;
A
#
# COMPACT_ATOMS: atom_id res chain seq x y z
N MET A 1 -22.41 -0.40 8.61
CA MET A 1 -21.32 0.07 9.49
C MET A 1 -21.92 0.77 10.70
N ASN A 2 -21.33 0.60 11.89
CA ASN A 2 -21.79 1.30 13.10
C ASN A 2 -21.31 2.76 13.05
N PRO A 3 -22.20 3.76 13.03
CA PRO A 3 -21.80 5.16 12.97
C PRO A 3 -20.93 5.64 14.14
N HIS A 4 -20.93 4.94 15.27
CA HIS A 4 -20.12 5.29 16.45
C HIS A 4 -18.65 4.90 16.33
N HIS A 5 -18.28 4.07 15.35
CA HIS A 5 -16.90 3.63 15.12
C HIS A 5 -16.26 4.30 13.89
N MET A 6 -16.97 5.23 13.24
CA MET A 6 -16.47 5.95 12.07
C MET A 6 -15.62 7.14 12.49
N TRP A 7 -14.61 7.44 11.69
CA TRP A 7 -13.82 8.65 11.84
C TRP A 7 -14.67 9.88 11.54
N THR A 8 -14.96 10.63 12.61
CA THR A 8 -15.70 11.89 12.54
C THR A 8 -14.72 13.07 12.55
N LEU A 9 -14.76 13.88 11.50
CA LEU A 9 -13.95 15.09 11.35
C LEU A 9 -14.48 16.22 12.24
N LYS A 10 -13.70 17.28 12.44
CA LYS A 10 -14.13 18.50 13.17
C LYS A 10 -15.36 19.16 12.53
N SER A 11 -15.56 19.00 11.23
CA SER A 11 -16.75 19.45 10.52
C SER A 11 -18.03 18.68 10.90
N GLY A 12 -17.91 17.55 11.60
CA GLY A 12 -18.99 16.61 11.91
C GLY A 12 -19.26 15.58 10.80
N ARG A 13 -18.63 15.72 9.62
CA ARG A 13 -18.71 14.71 8.56
C ARG A 13 -17.94 13.44 8.96
N LYS A 14 -18.43 12.29 8.49
CA LYS A 14 -17.80 10.98 8.71
C LYS A 14 -17.09 10.52 7.46
N VAL A 15 -15.78 10.27 7.57
CA VAL A 15 -14.91 9.96 6.43
C VAL A 15 -15.41 8.71 5.70
N GLU A 16 -15.70 7.63 6.43
CA GLU A 16 -16.16 6.36 5.86
C GLU A 16 -17.50 6.49 5.14
N GLN A 17 -18.40 7.38 5.59
CA GLN A 17 -19.65 7.63 4.87
C GLN A 17 -19.40 8.33 3.55
N VAL A 18 -18.54 9.34 3.53
CA VAL A 18 -18.22 10.11 2.32
C VAL A 18 -17.61 9.20 1.26
N ILE A 19 -16.59 8.42 1.64
CA ILE A 19 -15.90 7.54 0.67
C ILE A 19 -16.76 6.34 0.26
N TYR A 20 -17.61 5.80 1.14
CA TYR A 20 -18.54 4.73 0.78
C TYR A 20 -19.59 5.21 -0.23
N GLU A 21 -20.19 6.37 0.01
CA GLU A 21 -21.22 6.94 -0.88
C GLU A 21 -20.67 7.25 -2.26
N PHE A 22 -19.41 7.67 -2.37
CA PHE A 22 -18.73 7.84 -3.64
C PHE A 22 -18.32 6.50 -4.26
N GLY A 23 -17.61 5.67 -3.49
CA GLY A 23 -17.02 4.41 -3.94
C GLY A 23 -18.05 3.42 -4.50
N LYS A 24 -19.21 3.29 -3.86
CA LYS A 24 -20.27 2.36 -4.31
C LYS A 24 -20.78 2.59 -5.74
N ASN A 25 -20.51 3.77 -6.31
CA ASN A 25 -20.91 4.13 -7.67
C ASN A 25 -19.78 3.93 -8.71
N LEU A 26 -18.58 3.53 -8.27
CA LEU A 26 -17.46 3.27 -9.17
C LEU A 26 -17.66 1.94 -9.90
N HIS A 27 -17.37 1.93 -11.20
CA HIS A 27 -17.49 0.73 -12.04
C HIS A 27 -16.27 -0.18 -11.98
N HIS A 28 -15.17 0.30 -11.41
CA HIS A 28 -13.91 -0.42 -11.26
C HIS A 28 -13.46 -0.38 -9.81
N GLU A 29 -12.63 -1.35 -9.43
CA GLU A 29 -12.06 -1.41 -8.09
C GLU A 29 -11.23 -0.16 -7.80
N SER A 30 -11.42 0.39 -6.60
CA SER A 30 -10.70 1.54 -6.09
C SER A 30 -10.31 1.29 -4.64
N TYR A 31 -9.23 1.95 -4.18
CA TYR A 31 -8.81 1.92 -2.78
C TYR A 31 -9.93 2.30 -1.81
N LEU A 32 -10.89 3.10 -2.26
CA LEU A 32 -12.06 3.50 -1.47
C LEU A 32 -12.98 2.33 -1.10
N HIS A 33 -13.04 1.27 -1.90
CA HIS A 33 -13.80 0.05 -1.54
C HIS A 33 -13.22 -0.66 -0.32
N SER A 34 -11.92 -0.45 -0.06
CA SER A 34 -11.21 -0.97 1.11
C SER A 34 -11.02 0.09 2.21
N PHE A 35 -11.70 1.24 2.13
CA PHE A 35 -11.57 2.38 3.05
C PHE A 35 -10.14 2.94 3.15
N ILE A 36 -9.36 2.81 2.07
CA ILE A 36 -7.99 3.33 1.98
C ILE A 36 -8.03 4.67 1.25
N ILE A 37 -7.55 5.72 1.91
CA ILE A 37 -7.37 7.04 1.31
C ILE A 37 -5.94 7.15 0.80
N ASN A 38 -5.79 7.40 -0.49
CA ASN A 38 -4.53 7.76 -1.11
C ASN A 38 -4.42 9.29 -1.12
N ASP A 39 -3.43 9.85 -0.41
CA ASP A 39 -3.22 11.30 -0.29
C ASP A 39 -2.78 11.96 -1.61
N ALA A 40 -2.36 11.17 -2.59
CA ALA A 40 -2.05 11.63 -3.95
C ALA A 40 -3.28 11.60 -4.90
N ASP A 41 -4.39 10.96 -4.52
CA ASP A 41 -5.57 10.88 -5.39
C ASP A 41 -6.41 12.16 -5.33
N LYS A 42 -6.37 12.93 -6.43
CA LYS A 42 -7.14 14.17 -6.58
C LYS A 42 -8.65 13.93 -6.53
N THR A 43 -9.13 12.78 -7.00
CA THR A 43 -10.55 12.47 -7.02
C THR A 43 -11.07 12.34 -5.60
N THR A 44 -10.38 11.55 -4.76
CA THR A 44 -10.67 11.41 -3.34
C THR A 44 -10.53 12.74 -2.60
N LYS A 45 -9.47 13.53 -2.87
CA LYS A 45 -9.29 14.86 -2.27
C LYS A 45 -10.53 15.74 -2.48
N ASN A 46 -11.07 15.78 -3.69
CA ASN A 46 -12.21 16.63 -4.04
C ASN A 46 -13.54 16.24 -3.37
N LEU A 47 -13.60 15.12 -2.63
CA LEU A 47 -14.77 14.74 -1.83
C LEU A 47 -14.86 15.51 -0.50
N PHE A 48 -13.77 16.19 -0.12
CA PHE A 48 -13.61 16.88 1.16
C PHE A 48 -13.28 18.36 0.92
N SER A 49 -13.55 19.22 1.90
CA SER A 49 -13.03 20.60 1.88
C SER A 49 -11.51 20.60 2.07
N ASP A 50 -10.84 21.71 1.77
CA ASP A 50 -9.39 21.82 1.99
C ASP A 50 -9.03 21.64 3.48
N GLU A 51 -9.85 22.15 4.41
CA GLU A 51 -9.64 22.00 5.86
C GLU A 51 -9.85 20.56 6.33
N GLU A 52 -10.88 19.89 5.81
CA GLU A 52 -11.13 18.48 6.08
C GLU A 52 -10.01 17.59 5.54
N TRP A 53 -9.53 17.91 4.33
CA TRP A 53 -8.41 17.19 3.73
C TRP A 53 -7.12 17.38 4.53
N GLU A 54 -6.84 18.60 4.96
CA GLU A 54 -5.71 18.89 5.85
C GLU A 54 -5.82 18.10 7.16
N GLU A 55 -7.01 18.03 7.77
CA GLU A 55 -7.26 17.21 8.94
C GLU A 55 -7.00 15.72 8.65
N ILE A 56 -7.51 15.20 7.54
CA ILE A 56 -7.34 13.79 7.15
C ILE A 56 -5.86 13.44 6.97
N THR A 57 -5.10 14.27 6.25
CA THR A 57 -3.71 13.96 5.91
C THR A 57 -2.74 14.18 7.06
N ASN A 58 -3.11 15.01 8.06
CA ASN A 58 -2.23 15.37 9.18
C ASN A 58 -2.59 14.71 10.50
N SER A 59 -3.80 14.16 10.65
CA SER A 59 -4.22 13.51 11.89
C SER A 59 -3.75 12.06 11.95
N GLU A 60 -3.35 11.61 13.15
CA GLU A 60 -3.05 10.20 13.43
C GLU A 60 -1.99 9.56 12.51
N ILE A 61 -1.10 10.36 11.90
CA ILE A 61 -0.02 9.88 11.05
C ILE A 61 0.81 8.87 11.85
N LYS A 62 0.72 7.59 11.46
CA LYS A 62 1.58 6.56 12.02
C LYS A 62 2.99 6.77 11.48
N PRO A 63 4.02 6.60 12.33
CA PRO A 63 5.40 6.67 11.84
C PRO A 63 5.58 5.62 10.75
N LYS A 64 6.32 5.98 9.70
CA LYS A 64 6.68 5.03 8.66
C LYS A 64 7.32 3.80 9.32
N PRO A 65 6.95 2.58 8.93
CA PRO A 65 7.59 1.39 9.47
C PRO A 65 9.09 1.49 9.20
N LYS A 66 9.89 1.24 10.23
CA LYS A 66 11.34 1.16 10.07
C LYS A 66 11.63 -0.16 9.38
N LEU A 67 12.24 -0.09 8.21
CA LEU A 67 12.75 -1.25 7.52
C LEU A 67 14.17 -1.53 8.02
N GLU A 68 14.43 -2.79 8.32
CA GLU A 68 15.76 -3.26 8.67
C GLU A 68 16.70 -3.11 7.46
N GLN A 69 18.00 -2.94 7.72
CA GLN A 69 18.97 -2.70 6.66
C GLN A 69 19.01 -3.84 5.62
N SER A 70 18.76 -5.09 6.06
CA SER A 70 18.65 -6.25 5.19
C SER A 70 17.44 -6.18 4.26
N GLN A 71 16.28 -5.74 4.77
CA GLN A 71 15.05 -5.55 3.99
C GLN A 71 15.25 -4.45 2.95
N LEU A 72 15.84 -3.31 3.35
CA LEU A 72 16.18 -2.22 2.44
C LEU A 72 17.17 -2.66 1.36
N GLY A 73 18.19 -3.44 1.73
CA GLY A 73 19.16 -4.00 0.79
C GLY A 73 18.50 -4.90 -0.25
N LEU A 74 17.58 -5.76 0.19
CA LEU A 74 16.85 -6.67 -0.68
C LEU A 74 15.90 -5.93 -1.63
N LEU A 75 15.11 -4.98 -1.11
CA LEU A 75 14.22 -4.14 -1.92
C LEU A 75 14.99 -3.39 -3.00
N LYS A 76 16.11 -2.75 -2.64
CA LYS A 76 16.98 -2.07 -3.62
C LYS A 76 17.55 -3.02 -4.67
N LYS A 77 17.94 -4.24 -4.27
CA LYS A 77 18.43 -5.27 -5.20
C LYS A 77 17.37 -5.64 -6.25
N TYR A 78 16.08 -5.61 -5.87
CA TYR A 78 14.96 -5.96 -6.73
C TYR A 78 14.35 -4.77 -7.51
N THR A 79 14.74 -3.53 -7.20
CA THR A 79 14.36 -2.35 -7.99
C THR A 79 15.18 -2.32 -9.29
N LEU A 80 14.68 -3.02 -10.31
CA LEU A 80 15.30 -3.15 -11.62
C LEU A 80 14.32 -2.70 -12.71
N ASP A 81 14.86 -2.16 -13.80
CA ASP A 81 14.07 -1.55 -14.87
C ASP A 81 13.51 -2.57 -15.88
N ASN A 82 13.80 -3.87 -15.72
CA ASN A 82 13.26 -4.91 -16.59
C ASN A 82 13.09 -6.26 -15.88
N THR A 83 12.12 -7.04 -16.39
CA THR A 83 11.69 -8.34 -15.87
C THR A 83 12.74 -9.43 -16.03
N GLU A 84 13.54 -9.43 -17.11
CA GLU A 84 14.59 -10.43 -17.36
C GLU A 84 15.67 -10.40 -16.26
N ASN A 85 16.16 -9.21 -15.91
CA ASN A 85 17.16 -9.04 -14.85
C ASN A 85 16.56 -9.33 -13.48
N LEU A 86 15.31 -8.90 -13.23
CA LEU A 86 14.61 -9.23 -12.00
C LEU A 86 14.47 -10.74 -11.81
N ARG A 87 14.11 -11.48 -12.86
CA ARG A 87 14.03 -12.95 -12.85
C ARG A 87 15.35 -13.60 -12.47
N LYS A 88 16.47 -13.14 -13.05
CA LYS A 88 17.82 -13.64 -12.71
C LYS A 88 18.14 -13.41 -11.24
N VAL A 89 17.92 -12.20 -10.75
CA VAL A 89 18.21 -11.80 -9.37
C VAL A 89 17.30 -12.52 -8.36
N LEU A 90 16.03 -12.74 -8.68
CA LEU A 90 15.10 -13.49 -7.83
C LEU A 90 15.47 -14.98 -7.74
N ALA A 91 16.08 -15.56 -8.78
CA ALA A 91 16.51 -16.95 -8.77
C ALA A 91 17.70 -17.22 -7.84
N GLU A 92 18.46 -16.19 -7.46
CA GLU A 92 19.56 -16.30 -6.51
C GLU A 92 19.04 -16.57 -5.08
N PRO A 93 19.71 -17.43 -4.29
CA PRO A 93 19.42 -17.53 -2.86
C PRO A 93 19.62 -16.18 -2.17
N PHE A 94 18.56 -15.66 -1.53
CA PHE A 94 18.63 -14.43 -0.74
C PHE A 94 19.07 -14.68 0.71
N VAL A 95 19.07 -15.96 1.14
CA VAL A 95 19.57 -16.44 2.44
C VAL A 95 20.23 -17.81 2.26
N SER A 96 21.30 -18.08 3.02
CA SER A 96 22.05 -19.34 2.93
C SER A 96 21.42 -20.47 3.75
N LYS A 97 20.86 -20.15 4.92
CA LYS A 97 20.08 -21.07 5.76
C LYS A 97 18.87 -20.31 6.31
N PHE A 98 17.67 -20.77 5.95
CA PHE A 98 16.45 -20.11 6.38
C PHE A 98 16.22 -20.31 7.89
N ASP A 99 15.93 -19.21 8.56
CA ASP A 99 15.45 -19.16 9.93
C ASP A 99 14.23 -18.26 9.94
N ARG A 100 13.06 -18.80 10.28
CA ARG A 100 11.79 -18.08 10.26
C ARG A 100 11.79 -16.87 11.18
N SER A 101 12.46 -16.93 12.34
CA SER A 101 12.45 -15.82 13.31
C SER A 101 13.21 -14.59 12.83
N ILE A 102 14.11 -14.76 11.86
CA ILE A 102 15.01 -13.71 11.35
C ILE A 102 14.66 -13.32 9.91
N HIS A 103 14.26 -14.30 9.08
CA HIS A 103 14.17 -14.13 7.63
C HIS A 103 12.73 -14.09 7.11
N PHE A 104 11.72 -14.14 7.99
CA PHE A 104 10.32 -14.11 7.57
C PHE A 104 10.00 -12.92 6.65
N ASP A 105 10.41 -11.71 7.02
CA ASP A 105 10.15 -10.52 6.21
C ASP A 105 10.91 -10.52 4.87
N LEU A 106 12.14 -11.06 4.86
CA LEU A 106 12.94 -11.16 3.63
C LEU A 106 12.33 -12.18 2.65
N ASP A 107 11.85 -13.30 3.17
CA ASP A 107 11.14 -14.31 2.39
C ASP A 107 9.82 -13.76 1.85
N PHE A 108 9.08 -13.01 2.67
CA PHE A 108 7.86 -12.34 2.24
C PHE A 108 8.12 -11.31 1.13
N ILE A 109 9.17 -10.49 1.25
CA ILE A 109 9.58 -9.56 0.19
C ILE A 109 9.90 -10.32 -1.11
N ASN A 110 10.72 -11.37 -1.04
CA ASN A 110 11.06 -12.18 -2.22
C ASN A 110 9.82 -12.85 -2.84
N PHE A 111 8.89 -13.35 -2.02
CA PHE A 111 7.61 -13.90 -2.46
C PHE A 111 6.75 -12.86 -3.19
N ALA A 112 6.65 -11.64 -2.65
CA ALA A 112 5.89 -10.55 -3.27
C ALA A 112 6.44 -10.21 -4.65
N TYR A 113 7.76 -10.05 -4.79
CA TYR A 113 8.37 -9.75 -6.10
C TYR A 113 8.23 -10.89 -7.10
N ARG A 114 8.31 -12.16 -6.67
CA ARG A 114 8.05 -13.31 -7.54
C ARG A 114 6.61 -13.34 -8.05
N SER A 115 5.66 -12.96 -7.19
CA SER A 115 4.25 -12.89 -7.55
C SER A 115 3.99 -11.75 -8.53
N MET A 116 4.60 -10.58 -8.30
CA MET A 116 4.50 -9.43 -9.19
C MET A 116 5.16 -9.66 -10.55
N LEU A 117 6.33 -10.31 -10.59
CA LEU A 117 7.04 -10.62 -11.84
C LEU A 117 6.14 -11.38 -12.83
N PHE A 118 5.37 -12.36 -12.34
CA PHE A 118 4.43 -13.11 -13.17
C PHE A 118 3.36 -12.20 -13.79
N LEU A 119 2.85 -11.23 -13.04
CA LEU A 119 1.86 -10.28 -13.54
C LEU A 119 2.48 -9.32 -14.57
N TRP A 120 3.68 -8.80 -14.29
CA TRP A 120 4.37 -7.88 -15.20
C TRP A 120 4.74 -8.51 -16.54
N GLU A 121 5.11 -9.78 -16.55
CA GLU A 121 5.39 -10.51 -17.80
C GLU A 121 4.12 -10.97 -18.53
N ALA A 122 2.95 -11.02 -17.88
CA ALA A 122 1.69 -11.39 -18.51
C ALA A 122 1.00 -10.21 -19.21
N GLU A 123 1.41 -8.98 -18.90
CA GLU A 123 0.93 -7.73 -19.50
C GLU A 123 1.76 -7.28 -20.71
N ASP A 124 2.88 -7.95 -21.01
CA ASP A 124 3.68 -7.84 -22.25
C ASP A 124 3.20 -8.84 -23.33
#